data_AF-A0A6J7IEU6-F1
#
_entry.id   AF-A0A6J7IEU6-F1
#
_cell.length_a   1.000
_cell.length_b   1.000
_cell.length_c   1.000
_cell.angle_alpha   90.00
_cell.angle_beta   90.00
_cell.angle_gamma   90.00
#
_symmetry.space_group_name_H-M   'P 1'
#
loop_
_entity.id
_entity.type
_entity.pdbx_description
1 polymer ?
#
loop_
_entity_poly.entity_id
_entity_poly.type
_entity_poly.pdbx_seq_one_letter_code
_entity_poly.pdbx_strand_id
1 'polypeptide(L)'
;MASSGNGTYAGRLMMFRTPRRLAALLLVLPLSMAGALPTSATAYASTAATATDTDGDGVPDTGDGCPTVPAGNPTGCPTVSRKASLTWLDGKQRLQVRVTSAEKACVARARIVVWRVRPNRDVKVAGANVSFSGRARFKVPRRASYYVSVSPSYSPGVAECGRATSRAVRVPR
;
A
#
# COMPACT_ATOMS: atom_id res chain seq x y z
N MET A 1 -19.86 49.45 6.99
CA MET A 1 -19.10 48.71 5.96
C MET A 1 -19.61 47.27 5.99
N ALA A 2 -20.74 46.94 5.37
CA ALA A 2 -20.97 46.74 3.93
C ALA A 2 -20.29 45.50 3.34
N SER A 3 -21.11 44.71 2.65
CA SER A 3 -20.85 43.56 1.75
C SER A 3 -20.71 42.18 2.43
N SER A 4 -21.69 41.27 2.41
CA SER A 4 -22.49 40.68 1.30
C SER A 4 -21.64 40.03 0.21
N GLY A 5 -21.90 38.76 -0.08
CA GLY A 5 -21.37 38.08 -1.27
C GLY A 5 -21.55 36.56 -1.29
N ASN A 6 -22.78 36.09 -1.50
CA ASN A 6 -23.10 34.76 -2.01
C ASN A 6 -22.57 34.61 -3.46
N GLY A 7 -22.19 33.40 -3.88
CA GLY A 7 -21.70 33.18 -5.25
C GLY A 7 -21.63 31.71 -5.68
N THR A 8 -22.80 31.09 -5.82
CA THR A 8 -23.01 29.90 -6.67
C THR A 8 -22.77 30.24 -8.14
N TYR A 9 -21.90 29.49 -8.83
CA TYR A 9 -21.89 29.45 -10.30
C TYR A 9 -21.79 28.01 -10.80
N ALA A 10 -22.84 27.64 -11.52
CA ALA A 10 -22.96 26.46 -12.34
C ALA A 10 -22.27 26.66 -13.69
N GLY A 11 -21.89 25.54 -14.31
CA GLY A 11 -21.75 25.39 -15.76
C GLY A 11 -20.38 25.71 -16.34
N ARG A 12 -19.80 24.77 -17.10
CA ARG A 12 -20.03 24.67 -18.55
C ARG A 12 -19.09 23.62 -19.15
N LEU A 13 -19.67 22.61 -19.80
CA LEU A 13 -18.98 21.77 -20.78
C LEU A 13 -18.36 22.69 -21.85
N MET A 14 -17.08 22.53 -22.15
CA MET A 14 -16.54 22.91 -23.45
C MET A 14 -15.71 21.77 -24.04
N MET A 15 -16.30 21.15 -25.05
CA MET A 15 -15.61 20.44 -26.11
C MET A 15 -14.64 21.38 -26.82
N PHE A 16 -13.38 20.97 -26.98
CA PHE A 16 -12.46 21.48 -28.01
C PHE A 16 -11.71 20.27 -28.58
N ARG A 17 -12.24 19.64 -29.63
CA ARG A 17 -12.04 19.97 -31.06
C ARG A 17 -10.57 19.83 -31.47
N THR A 18 -10.27 18.67 -32.03
CA THR A 18 -9.04 18.30 -32.73
C THR A 18 -8.79 19.21 -33.94
N PRO A 19 -7.52 19.42 -34.32
CA PRO A 19 -7.17 19.68 -35.70
C PRO A 19 -6.35 18.53 -36.32
N ARG A 20 -6.90 17.98 -37.40
CA ARG A 20 -6.18 17.22 -38.43
C ARG A 20 -5.46 18.21 -39.37
N ARG A 21 -4.18 17.99 -39.68
CA ARG A 21 -3.48 18.49 -40.89
C ARG A 21 -2.54 17.37 -41.34
N LEU A 22 -2.92 16.59 -42.36
CA LEU A 22 -2.62 16.78 -43.80
C LEU A 22 -1.12 16.74 -44.14
N ALA A 23 -0.66 15.50 -44.41
CA ALA A 23 0.01 15.00 -45.61
C ALA A 23 1.09 15.79 -46.38
N ALA A 24 2.10 14.98 -46.77
CA ALA A 24 2.94 15.01 -47.98
C ALA A 24 4.19 15.90 -47.96
N LEU A 25 5.38 15.28 -48.10
CA LEU A 25 6.08 15.24 -49.39
C LEU A 25 7.27 14.25 -49.34
N LEU A 26 7.34 13.39 -50.36
CA LEU A 26 8.41 12.45 -50.67
C LEU A 26 9.72 13.16 -51.02
N LEU A 27 10.85 12.65 -50.54
CA LEU A 27 12.14 12.86 -51.18
C LEU A 27 12.95 11.56 -51.17
N VAL A 28 13.17 11.05 -52.38
CA VAL A 28 13.88 9.81 -52.71
C VAL A 28 15.37 10.15 -52.79
N LEU A 29 16.24 9.36 -52.14
CA LEU A 29 17.69 9.35 -52.39
C LEU A 29 18.20 7.90 -52.46
N PRO A 30 19.21 7.62 -53.30
CA PRO A 30 19.42 6.31 -53.89
C PRO A 30 20.33 5.39 -53.08
N LEU A 31 20.11 4.11 -53.36
CA LEU A 31 20.82 2.90 -52.96
C LEU A 31 22.33 2.98 -53.23
N SER A 32 23.18 2.75 -52.22
CA SER A 32 24.51 2.13 -52.37
C SER A 32 25.25 1.98 -51.04
N MET A 33 25.55 0.71 -50.72
CA MET A 33 26.82 0.17 -50.21
C MET A 33 26.59 -0.86 -49.10
N ALA A 34 26.68 -2.12 -49.53
CA ALA A 34 26.98 -3.25 -48.67
C ALA A 34 28.34 -3.01 -47.99
N GLY A 35 28.32 -2.89 -46.67
CA GLY A 35 29.49 -2.98 -45.81
C GLY A 35 29.20 -4.03 -44.74
N ALA A 36 29.81 -5.21 -44.89
CA ALA A 36 29.76 -6.27 -43.90
C ALA A 36 30.35 -5.76 -42.58
N LEU A 37 29.51 -5.61 -41.56
CA LEU A 37 29.96 -5.40 -40.19
C LEU A 37 30.47 -6.75 -39.65
N PRO A 38 31.71 -6.83 -39.14
CA PRO A 38 32.15 -8.01 -38.43
C PRO A 38 31.24 -8.21 -37.21
N THR A 39 30.76 -9.44 -37.03
CA THR A 39 30.15 -9.95 -35.80
C THR A 39 31.19 -9.96 -34.69
N SER A 40 31.56 -8.76 -34.24
CA SER A 40 32.24 -8.58 -32.97
C SER A 40 31.15 -8.68 -31.93
N ALA A 41 30.91 -9.90 -31.45
CA ALA A 41 30.26 -10.11 -30.17
C ALA A 41 31.16 -9.45 -29.11
N THR A 42 31.01 -8.13 -28.94
CA THR A 42 31.35 -7.48 -27.69
C THR A 42 30.47 -8.16 -26.66
N ALA A 43 31.04 -9.16 -26.00
CA ALA A 43 30.64 -9.51 -24.66
C ALA A 43 30.61 -8.19 -23.90
N TYR A 44 29.41 -7.64 -23.71
CA TYR A 44 29.14 -6.76 -22.59
C TYR A 44 29.34 -7.66 -21.37
N ALA A 45 30.61 -7.83 -20.99
CA ALA A 45 30.96 -8.23 -19.66
C ALA A 45 30.27 -7.19 -18.79
N SER A 46 29.15 -7.58 -18.23
CA SER A 46 28.46 -6.83 -17.20
C SER A 46 29.43 -6.78 -16.03
N THR A 47 30.36 -5.83 -16.07
CA THR A 47 30.95 -5.26 -14.88
C THR A 47 29.87 -4.39 -14.22
N ALA A 48 28.71 -4.99 -13.92
CA ALA A 48 28.07 -4.67 -12.68
C ALA A 48 29.16 -4.98 -11.66
N ALA A 49 29.76 -3.94 -11.05
CA ALA A 49 30.27 -4.09 -9.71
C ALA A 49 29.15 -4.84 -8.99
N THR A 50 29.37 -6.13 -8.71
CA THR A 50 28.31 -7.04 -8.27
C THR A 50 27.80 -6.43 -6.98
N ALA A 51 26.69 -5.71 -7.09
CA ALA A 51 26.08 -5.12 -5.93
C ALA A 51 25.78 -6.30 -5.02
N THR A 52 26.31 -6.25 -3.81
CA THR A 52 26.21 -7.37 -2.87
C THR A 52 24.75 -7.75 -2.74
N ASP A 53 24.48 -9.05 -2.89
CA ASP A 53 23.18 -9.68 -2.71
C ASP A 53 23.44 -10.83 -1.73
N THR A 54 23.15 -10.57 -0.46
CA THR A 54 23.58 -11.42 0.64
C THR A 54 22.72 -12.69 0.76
N ASP A 55 21.47 -12.67 0.32
CA ASP A 55 20.58 -13.83 0.39
C ASP A 55 20.23 -14.48 -0.97
N GLY A 56 20.69 -13.86 -2.06
CA GLY A 56 20.65 -14.43 -3.41
C GLY A 56 19.26 -14.38 -4.05
N ASP A 57 18.37 -13.49 -3.58
CA ASP A 57 17.03 -13.35 -4.13
C ASP A 57 16.97 -12.49 -5.42
N GLY A 58 18.12 -11.91 -5.82
CA GLY A 58 18.27 -11.10 -7.01
C GLY A 58 18.03 -9.60 -6.78
N VAL A 59 17.80 -9.17 -5.53
CA VAL A 59 17.72 -7.77 -5.13
C VAL A 59 19.04 -7.36 -4.46
N PRO A 60 19.74 -6.31 -4.94
CA PRO A 60 20.94 -5.83 -4.26
C PRO A 60 20.66 -5.34 -2.83
N ASP A 61 21.53 -5.65 -1.87
CA ASP A 61 21.44 -5.29 -0.44
C ASP A 61 21.14 -3.80 -0.20
N THR A 62 21.55 -2.92 -1.12
CA THR A 62 21.29 -1.46 -1.03
C THR A 62 19.83 -1.08 -1.26
N GLY A 63 19.05 -1.93 -1.92
CA GLY A 63 17.64 -1.75 -2.23
C GLY A 63 16.74 -2.86 -1.67
N ASP A 64 17.34 -3.94 -1.18
CA ASP A 64 16.68 -4.98 -0.43
C ASP A 64 16.44 -4.50 1.01
N GLY A 65 15.20 -4.55 1.49
CA GLY A 65 14.94 -4.23 2.88
C GLY A 65 14.83 -5.43 3.81
N CYS A 66 15.06 -6.64 3.32
CA CYS A 66 15.45 -7.80 4.12
C CYS A 66 16.69 -8.53 3.55
N PRO A 67 17.91 -7.91 3.56
CA PRO A 67 19.15 -8.45 2.95
C PRO A 67 19.63 -9.84 3.38
N THR A 68 18.96 -10.49 4.33
CA THR A 68 19.34 -11.80 4.85
C THR A 68 18.17 -12.78 4.81
N VAL A 69 17.06 -12.42 4.19
CA VAL A 69 15.81 -13.19 4.17
C VAL A 69 15.24 -13.16 2.75
N PRO A 70 15.48 -14.20 1.95
CA PRO A 70 15.23 -14.12 0.52
C PRO A 70 13.74 -14.02 0.22
N ALA A 71 13.36 -13.13 -0.70
CA ALA A 71 11.99 -12.98 -1.13
C ALA A 71 11.90 -12.67 -2.64
N GLY A 72 11.08 -13.46 -3.36
CA GLY A 72 10.87 -13.25 -4.80
C GLY A 72 10.01 -12.04 -5.17
N ASN A 73 10.03 -10.95 -4.39
CA ASN A 73 9.29 -9.73 -4.69
C ASN A 73 10.23 -8.51 -4.72
N PRO A 74 9.82 -7.39 -5.36
CA PRO A 74 10.73 -6.27 -5.62
C PRO A 74 11.21 -5.51 -4.38
N THR A 75 10.70 -5.80 -3.19
CA THR A 75 11.12 -5.14 -1.95
C THR A 75 12.10 -5.98 -1.14
N GLY A 76 12.38 -7.21 -1.60
CA GLY A 76 13.29 -8.17 -0.98
C GLY A 76 12.85 -8.67 0.40
N CYS A 77 11.63 -8.32 0.86
CA CYS A 77 11.09 -8.81 2.13
C CYS A 77 9.92 -9.77 1.94
N PRO A 78 9.84 -10.88 2.71
CA PRO A 78 8.69 -11.77 2.64
C PRO A 78 7.40 -11.07 3.10
N THR A 79 6.30 -11.30 2.38
CA THR A 79 4.99 -10.79 2.79
C THR A 79 4.34 -11.71 3.82
N VAL A 80 4.09 -11.18 5.02
CA VAL A 80 3.49 -11.93 6.12
C VAL A 80 2.07 -11.43 6.41
N SER A 81 1.12 -12.34 6.37
CA SER A 81 -0.28 -12.03 6.66
C SER A 81 -0.55 -11.77 8.14
N ARG A 82 -1.57 -10.95 8.42
CA ARG A 82 -2.08 -10.72 9.78
C ARG A 82 -3.54 -11.11 9.88
N LYS A 83 -3.98 -11.37 11.11
CA LYS A 83 -5.39 -11.51 11.47
C LYS A 83 -5.75 -10.47 12.52
N ALA A 84 -6.92 -9.86 12.36
CA ALA A 84 -7.50 -8.93 13.33
C ALA A 84 -8.80 -9.53 13.87
N SER A 85 -8.93 -9.59 15.18
CA SER A 85 -10.17 -9.96 15.84
C SER A 85 -10.63 -8.84 16.77
N LEU A 86 -11.95 -8.79 16.93
CA LEU A 86 -12.63 -7.80 17.74
C LEU A 86 -13.58 -8.54 18.68
N THR A 87 -13.63 -8.12 19.94
CA THR A 87 -14.48 -8.75 20.95
C THR A 87 -15.06 -7.69 21.87
N TRP A 88 -16.36 -7.76 22.14
CA TRP A 88 -16.98 -6.95 23.18
C TRP A 88 -16.76 -7.61 24.54
N LEU A 89 -16.19 -6.88 25.48
CA LEU A 89 -16.00 -7.32 26.86
C LEU A 89 -17.07 -6.66 27.73
N ASP A 90 -18.19 -7.35 27.93
CA ASP A 90 -19.38 -6.74 28.54
C ASP A 90 -19.15 -6.25 29.97
N GLY A 91 -18.58 -7.09 30.84
CA GLY A 91 -18.25 -6.70 32.22
C GLY A 91 -17.21 -5.57 32.34
N LYS A 92 -16.51 -5.22 31.26
CA LYS A 92 -15.57 -4.08 31.22
C LYS A 92 -16.09 -2.91 30.41
N GLN A 93 -17.23 -3.08 29.74
CA GLN A 93 -17.80 -2.15 28.77
C GLN A 93 -16.77 -1.64 27.76
N ARG A 94 -15.94 -2.56 27.23
CA ARG A 94 -14.85 -2.22 26.32
C ARG A 94 -14.81 -3.14 25.10
N LEU A 95 -14.49 -2.54 23.97
CA LEU A 95 -14.19 -3.24 22.74
C LEU A 95 -12.69 -3.60 22.75
N GLN A 96 -12.36 -4.89 22.73
CA GLN A 96 -10.99 -5.38 22.68
C GLN A 96 -10.62 -5.79 21.26
N VAL A 97 -9.54 -5.20 20.77
CA VAL A 97 -8.88 -5.59 19.53
C VAL A 97 -7.75 -6.57 19.86
N ARG A 98 -7.57 -7.59 19.02
CA ARG A 98 -6.39 -8.44 19.00
C ARG A 98 -5.87 -8.60 17.57
N VAL A 99 -4.58 -8.34 17.40
CA VAL A 99 -3.84 -8.58 16.15
C VAL A 99 -2.93 -9.77 16.38
N THR A 100 -2.87 -10.69 15.42
CA THR A 100 -2.00 -11.86 15.43
C THR A 100 -1.37 -12.07 14.06
N SER A 101 -0.15 -12.59 14.04
CA SER A 101 0.60 -12.95 12.83
C SER A 101 1.61 -14.04 13.19
N ALA A 102 2.20 -14.69 12.19
CA ALA A 102 3.34 -15.57 12.39
C ALA A 102 4.54 -14.77 12.93
N GLU A 103 4.73 -13.55 12.42
CA GLU A 103 5.81 -12.66 12.84
C GLU A 103 5.42 -11.70 13.94
N LYS A 104 6.20 -11.68 15.03
CA LYS A 104 5.98 -10.76 16.16
C LYS A 104 6.14 -9.31 15.74
N ALA A 105 7.08 -9.00 14.84
CA ALA A 105 7.29 -7.66 14.32
C ALA A 105 6.03 -7.12 13.61
N CYS A 106 5.27 -8.00 12.95
CA CYS A 106 4.00 -7.63 12.32
C CYS A 106 2.85 -7.42 13.31
N VAL A 107 2.98 -7.86 14.56
CA VAL A 107 1.98 -7.67 15.62
C VAL A 107 2.27 -6.42 16.46
N ALA A 108 3.53 -6.22 16.80
CA ALA A 108 3.95 -5.15 17.71
C ALA A 108 3.62 -3.77 17.13
N ARG A 109 2.91 -2.95 17.91
CA ARG A 109 2.59 -1.55 17.54
C ARG A 109 1.83 -1.38 16.22
N ALA A 110 1.19 -2.44 15.71
CA ALA A 110 0.42 -2.38 14.47
C ALA A 110 -0.63 -1.23 14.51
N ARG A 111 -0.67 -0.44 13.44
CA ARG A 111 -1.59 0.70 13.31
C ARG A 111 -2.99 0.20 12.98
N ILE A 112 -3.95 0.58 13.81
CA ILE A 112 -5.35 0.19 13.69
C ILE A 112 -6.28 1.38 13.57
N VAL A 113 -7.43 1.15 12.94
CA VAL A 113 -8.55 2.09 12.88
C VAL A 113 -9.82 1.33 13.27
N VAL A 114 -10.53 1.86 14.26
CA VAL A 114 -11.84 1.35 14.70
C VAL A 114 -12.92 2.11 13.95
N TRP A 115 -13.79 1.37 13.28
CA TRP A 115 -14.87 1.88 12.47
C TRP A 115 -16.22 1.56 13.11
N ARG A 116 -17.15 2.52 13.03
CA ARG A 116 -18.57 2.31 13.35
C ARG A 116 -19.31 2.07 12.06
N VAL A 117 -20.01 0.93 12.00
CA VAL A 117 -20.85 0.56 10.86
C VAL A 117 -22.06 1.48 10.79
N ARG A 118 -22.35 2.00 9.60
CA ARG A 118 -23.54 2.82 9.31
C ARG A 118 -24.20 2.36 8.01
N PRO A 119 -25.49 2.72 7.77
CA PRO A 119 -26.17 2.36 6.53
C PRO A 119 -25.51 2.93 5.26
N ASN A 120 -25.00 4.16 5.32
CA ASN A 120 -24.45 4.85 4.15
C ASN A 120 -22.92 4.81 4.10
N ARG A 121 -22.27 5.34 5.14
CA ARG A 121 -20.80 5.44 5.21
C ARG A 121 -20.32 5.16 6.61
N ASP A 122 -19.42 4.19 6.72
CA ASP A 122 -18.75 3.88 7.97
C ASP A 122 -17.94 5.07 8.47
N VAL A 123 -17.96 5.25 9.78
CA VAL A 123 -17.33 6.40 10.42
C VAL A 123 -16.17 5.92 11.26
N LYS A 124 -14.99 6.52 11.05
CA LYS A 124 -13.83 6.32 11.90
C LYS A 124 -14.14 6.82 13.30
N VAL A 125 -14.00 5.95 14.29
CA VAL A 125 -14.23 6.28 15.71
C VAL A 125 -12.92 6.52 16.44
N ALA A 126 -11.91 5.71 16.14
CA ALA A 126 -10.59 5.86 16.74
C ALA A 126 -9.51 5.36 15.77
N GLY A 127 -8.31 5.91 15.88
CA GLY A 127 -7.09 5.31 15.33
C GLY A 127 -6.05 5.20 16.44
N ALA A 128 -5.33 4.09 16.51
CA ALA A 128 -4.31 3.87 17.53
C ALA A 128 -3.28 2.86 17.06
N ASN A 129 -2.18 2.73 17.80
CA ASN A 129 -1.28 1.59 17.69
C ASN A 129 -1.65 0.57 18.77
N VAL A 130 -1.67 -0.71 18.44
CA VAL A 130 -1.83 -1.76 19.45
C VAL A 130 -0.60 -1.85 20.34
N SER A 131 -0.71 -2.52 21.49
CA SER A 131 0.46 -2.83 22.32
C SER A 131 1.48 -3.69 21.57
N PHE A 132 2.68 -3.87 22.14
CA PHE A 132 3.65 -4.85 21.64
C PHE A 132 3.09 -6.28 21.56
N SER A 133 2.12 -6.62 22.42
CA SER A 133 1.43 -7.92 22.39
C SER A 133 0.23 -7.97 21.41
N GLY A 134 0.04 -6.94 20.58
CA GLY A 134 -1.06 -6.89 19.60
C GLY A 134 -2.43 -6.58 20.17
N ARG A 135 -2.55 -5.96 21.36
CA ARG A 135 -3.84 -5.70 22.02
C ARG A 135 -4.11 -4.21 22.14
N ALA A 136 -5.38 -3.83 21.97
CA ALA A 136 -5.88 -2.50 22.31
C ALA A 136 -7.31 -2.59 22.83
N ARG A 137 -7.73 -1.63 23.66
CA ARG A 137 -9.09 -1.59 24.22
C ARG A 137 -9.69 -0.20 24.12
N PHE A 138 -10.88 -0.10 23.56
CA PHE A 138 -11.57 1.16 23.33
C PHE A 138 -12.88 1.21 24.10
N LYS A 139 -13.22 2.41 24.62
CA LYS A 139 -14.59 2.74 24.99
C LYS A 139 -15.28 3.26 23.74
N VAL A 140 -16.46 2.74 23.43
CA VAL A 140 -17.22 3.12 22.24
C VAL A 140 -18.70 3.29 22.61
N PRO A 141 -19.46 4.11 21.87
CA PRO A 141 -20.90 4.20 22.06
C PRO A 141 -21.58 2.82 21.99
N ARG A 142 -22.55 2.60 22.88
CA ARG A 142 -23.38 1.39 22.87
C ARG A 142 -24.37 1.43 21.70
N ARG A 143 -25.08 0.32 21.47
CA ARG A 143 -26.10 0.21 20.41
C ARG A 143 -25.58 0.47 18.99
N ALA A 144 -24.29 0.25 18.71
CA ALA A 144 -23.78 0.18 17.34
C ALA A 144 -22.95 -1.09 17.05
N SER A 145 -22.65 -1.33 15.77
CA SER A 145 -21.70 -2.34 15.32
C SER A 145 -20.37 -1.71 14.97
N TYR A 146 -19.28 -2.39 15.26
CA TYR A 146 -17.91 -1.91 15.04
C TYR A 146 -17.05 -2.98 14.40
N TYR A 147 -16.10 -2.59 13.57
CA TYR A 147 -15.00 -3.46 13.13
C TYR A 147 -13.68 -2.70 13.24
N VAL A 148 -12.57 -3.42 13.10
CA VAL A 148 -11.24 -2.82 13.08
C VAL A 148 -10.51 -3.18 11.79
N SER A 149 -9.80 -2.21 11.23
CA SER A 149 -8.86 -2.42 10.13
C SER A 149 -7.43 -2.17 10.61
N VAL A 150 -6.49 -2.99 10.18
CA VAL A 150 -5.05 -2.88 10.43
C VAL A 150 -4.37 -2.44 9.14
N SER A 151 -3.63 -1.33 9.20
CA SER A 151 -2.86 -0.82 8.06
C SER A 151 -1.68 -1.76 7.75
N PRO A 152 -1.21 -1.85 6.49
CA PRO A 152 0.02 -2.58 6.22
C PRO A 152 1.18 -1.82 6.86
N SER A 153 2.27 -2.52 7.17
CA SER A 153 3.49 -1.90 7.68
C SER A 153 4.69 -2.66 7.16
N TYR A 154 5.82 -1.98 7.13
CA TYR A 154 7.09 -2.56 6.74
C TYR A 154 7.94 -2.79 8.00
N SER A 155 8.55 -3.97 8.13
CA SER A 155 9.50 -4.29 9.20
C SER A 155 10.85 -4.65 8.56
N PRO A 156 11.83 -3.74 8.57
CA PRO A 156 13.15 -3.98 7.97
C PRO A 156 13.81 -5.24 8.55
N GLY A 157 14.41 -6.04 7.67
CA GLY A 157 15.09 -7.30 8.02
C GLY A 157 14.16 -8.43 8.46
N VAL A 158 12.84 -8.24 8.40
CA VAL A 158 11.88 -9.24 8.88
C VAL A 158 10.80 -9.54 7.85
N ALA A 159 9.96 -8.56 7.49
CA ALA A 159 8.79 -8.81 6.66
C ALA A 159 8.05 -7.55 6.20
N GLU A 160 7.33 -7.69 5.10
CA GLU A 160 6.20 -6.85 4.75
C GLU A 160 4.92 -7.34 5.42
N CYS A 161 4.38 -6.56 6.34
CA CYS A 161 3.25 -6.97 7.14
C CYS A 161 1.92 -6.56 6.47
N GLY A 162 1.15 -7.55 6.04
CA GLY A 162 -0.08 -7.39 5.28
C GLY A 162 -1.26 -6.75 6.05
N ARG A 163 -2.19 -6.15 5.31
CA ARG A 163 -3.45 -5.58 5.85
C ARG A 163 -4.32 -6.66 6.49
N ALA A 164 -5.15 -6.27 7.45
CA ALA A 164 -6.16 -7.17 8.03
C ALA A 164 -7.41 -6.40 8.45
N THR A 165 -8.59 -7.03 8.34
CA THR A 165 -9.86 -6.46 8.79
C THR A 165 -10.61 -7.49 9.61
N SER A 166 -11.16 -7.08 10.75
CA SER A 166 -11.97 -7.97 11.59
C SER A 166 -13.39 -8.10 11.08
N ARG A 167 -14.10 -9.13 11.56
CA ARG A 167 -15.57 -9.14 11.51
C ARG A 167 -16.14 -7.98 12.32
N ALA A 168 -17.35 -7.55 11.96
CA ALA A 168 -18.09 -6.57 12.73
C ALA A 168 -18.68 -7.20 14.00
N VAL A 169 -18.64 -6.48 15.11
CA VAL A 169 -19.13 -6.88 16.43
C VAL A 169 -20.17 -5.88 16.89
N ARG A 170 -21.34 -6.39 17.29
CA ARG A 170 -22.44 -5.60 17.86
C ARG A 170 -22.16 -5.31 19.33
N VAL A 171 -22.15 -4.03 19.71
CA VAL A 171 -22.10 -3.61 21.11
C VAL A 171 -23.53 -3.48 21.65
N PRO A 172 -23.94 -4.28 22.65
CA PRO A 172 -25.31 -4.33 23.15
C PRO A 172 -25.74 -3.04 23.85
N ARG A 173 -27.00 -2.99 24.28
CA ARG A 173 -27.58 -1.84 24.99
C ARG A 173 -26.86 -1.58 26.30
#